data_AF-A0ABD4PNK9-F1
#
_entry.id   AF-A0ABD4PNK9-F1
#
_cell.length_a   1.000
_cell.length_b   1.000
_cell.length_c   1.000
_cell.angle_alpha   90.00
_cell.angle_beta   90.00
_cell.angle_gamma   90.00
#
_symmetry.space_group_name_H-M   'P 1'
#
loop_
_entity.id
_entity.type
_entity.pdbx_description
1 polymer ?
#
loop_
_entity_poly.entity_id
_entity_poly.type
_entity_poly.pdbx_seq_one_letter_code
_entity_poly.pdbx_strand_id
1 'polypeptide(L)'
;MHIGIAKRNYKEECTMCGCELYPNERFIIATNGEKEVKMCLLCARKTTLTIPRQSGRRISKELALNIKVLLEEVKELNKSENK
;
A
#
# COMPACT_ATOMS: atom_id res chain seq x y z
N MET A 1 -7.70 -0.05 12.40
CA MET A 1 -6.66 -0.34 11.39
C MET A 1 -6.39 0.95 10.66
N HIS A 2 -5.18 1.50 10.78
CA HIS A 2 -4.77 2.70 10.06
C HIS A 2 -4.09 2.28 8.75
N ILE A 3 -4.38 3.01 7.67
CA ILE A 3 -3.73 2.80 6.37
C ILE A 3 -3.30 4.15 5.82
N GLY A 4 -2.09 4.21 5.25
CA GLY A 4 -1.53 5.46 4.72
C GLY A 4 -0.36 5.23 3.77
N ILE A 5 0.15 6.34 3.23
CA ILE A 5 1.35 6.37 2.40
C ILE A 5 2.55 6.60 3.32
N ALA A 6 3.61 5.81 3.13
CA ALA A 6 4.90 6.02 3.75
C ALA A 6 5.96 6.31 2.71
N LYS A 7 6.97 7.09 3.10
CA LYS A 7 8.21 7.35 2.37
C LYS A 7 9.32 7.38 3.42
N ARG A 8 10.27 6.45 3.34
CA ARG A 8 11.37 6.32 4.31
C ARG A 8 12.70 6.59 3.63
N ASN A 9 13.67 7.16 4.34
CA ASN A 9 15.00 7.46 3.80
C ASN A 9 15.98 6.27 3.84
N TYR A 10 15.49 5.08 4.19
CA TYR A 10 16.24 3.83 4.20
C TYR A 10 15.48 2.73 3.47
N LYS A 11 16.19 1.66 3.13
CA LYS A 11 15.66 0.51 2.41
C LYS A 11 14.69 -0.27 3.30
N GLU A 12 13.58 -0.67 2.70
CA GLU A 12 12.53 -1.46 3.34
C GLU A 12 12.21 -2.71 2.50
N GLU A 13 11.39 -3.59 3.06
CA GLU A 13 10.92 -4.79 2.37
C GLU A 13 9.38 -4.85 2.37
N CYS A 14 8.81 -5.13 1.20
CA CYS A 14 7.39 -5.37 1.06
C CYS A 14 6.99 -6.68 1.75
N THR A 15 6.20 -6.58 2.82
CA THR A 15 5.73 -7.73 3.61
C THR A 15 4.88 -8.74 2.83
N MET A 16 4.36 -8.36 1.66
CA MET A 16 3.49 -9.21 0.83
C MET A 16 4.25 -10.04 -0.21
N CYS A 17 5.34 -9.51 -0.77
CA CYS A 17 6.05 -10.15 -1.88
C CYS A 17 7.58 -10.18 -1.73
N GLY A 18 8.13 -9.65 -0.63
CA GLY A 18 9.55 -9.63 -0.34
C GLY A 18 10.40 -8.73 -1.24
N CYS A 19 9.77 -7.88 -2.08
CA CYS A 19 10.53 -6.98 -2.92
C CYS A 19 11.11 -5.82 -2.11
N GLU A 20 12.26 -5.33 -2.56
CA GLU A 20 12.90 -4.17 -1.98
C GLU A 20 12.05 -2.92 -2.25
N LEU A 21 11.89 -2.10 -1.22
CA LEU A 21 11.32 -0.75 -1.26
C LEU A 21 12.48 0.21 -1.08
N TYR A 22 12.83 0.93 -2.14
CA TYR A 22 14.04 1.75 -2.14
C TYR A 22 13.89 2.97 -1.23
N PRO A 23 15.02 3.52 -0.73
CA PRO A 23 15.00 4.80 -0.04
C PRO A 23 14.26 5.86 -0.86
N ASN A 24 13.38 6.61 -0.20
CA ASN A 24 12.51 7.63 -0.78
C ASN A 24 11.47 7.10 -1.78
N GLU A 25 11.27 5.79 -1.88
CA GLU A 25 10.13 5.23 -2.60
C GLU A 25 8.86 5.37 -1.74
N ARG A 26 7.75 5.75 -2.38
CA ARG A 26 6.43 5.75 -1.73
C ARG A 26 5.83 4.35 -1.75
N PHE A 27 5.35 3.90 -0.61
CA PHE A 27 4.66 2.62 -0.46
C PHE A 27 3.47 2.76 0.49
N ILE A 28 2.58 1.77 0.51
CA ILE A 28 1.41 1.78 1.39
C ILE A 28 1.73 1.01 2.66
N ILE A 29 1.39 1.58 3.82
CA ILE A 29 1.45 0.90 5.10
C ILE A 29 0.05 0.69 5.66
N ALA A 30 -0.18 -0.47 6.26
CA ALA A 30 -1.37 -0.73 7.05
C ALA A 30 -0.97 -1.27 8.41
N THR A 31 -1.48 -0.66 9.49
CA THR A 31 -1.13 -1.04 10.87
C THR A 31 -2.38 -1.20 11.73
N ASN A 32 -2.34 -2.15 12.66
CA ASN A 32 -3.32 -2.28 13.74
C ASN A 32 -2.78 -1.76 15.09
N GLY A 33 -1.60 -1.13 15.11
CA GLY A 33 -0.92 -0.68 16.33
C GLY A 33 0.11 -1.68 16.86
N GLU A 34 0.02 -2.96 16.47
CA GLU A 34 0.94 -4.02 16.90
C GLU A 34 1.83 -4.51 15.74
N LYS A 35 1.26 -4.58 14.54
CA LYS A 35 1.93 -5.07 13.33
C LYS A 35 1.74 -4.08 12.20
N GLU A 36 2.83 -3.79 11.51
CA GLU A 36 2.86 -2.97 10.30
C GLU A 36 3.02 -3.87 9.07
N VAL A 37 2.08 -3.78 8.15
CA VAL A 37 2.10 -4.42 6.84
C VAL A 37 2.56 -3.37 5.83
N LYS A 38 3.73 -3.60 5.22
CA LYS A 38 4.32 -2.73 4.18
C LYS A 38 4.01 -3.32 2.81
N MET A 39 3.40 -2.53 1.93
CA MET A 39 2.96 -2.97 0.61
C MET A 39 3.58 -2.09 -0.47
N CYS A 40 4.34 -2.70 -1.37
CA CYS A 40 4.73 -2.05 -2.62
C CYS A 40 3.50 -1.68 -3.45
N LEU A 41 3.64 -0.71 -4.35
CA LEU A 41 2.52 -0.21 -5.16
C LEU A 41 1.88 -1.30 -6.02
N LEU A 42 2.66 -2.30 -6.47
CA LEU A 42 2.14 -3.46 -7.20
C LEU A 42 1.24 -4.34 -6.31
N CYS A 43 1.68 -4.65 -5.10
CA CYS A 43 0.88 -5.42 -4.15
C CYS A 43 -0.38 -4.66 -3.74
N ALA A 44 -0.27 -3.37 -3.46
CA ALA A 44 -1.42 -2.50 -3.16
C ALA A 44 -2.45 -2.53 -4.31
N ARG A 45 -2.02 -2.43 -5.57
CA ARG A 45 -2.91 -2.56 -6.74
C ARG A 45 -3.56 -3.93 -6.85
N LYS A 46 -2.83 -5.02 -6.59
CA LYS A 46 -3.42 -6.37 -6.57
C LYS A 46 -4.51 -6.46 -5.50
N THR A 47 -4.29 -5.88 -4.32
CA THR A 47 -5.27 -5.88 -3.22
C THR A 47 -6.59 -5.19 -3.60
N THR A 48 -6.55 -4.13 -4.41
CA THR A 48 -7.79 -3.47 -4.91
C THR A 48 -8.51 -4.29 -5.97
N LEU A 49 -7.82 -5.16 -6.70
CA LEU A 49 -8.38 -6.04 -7.72
C LEU A 49 -8.96 -7.34 -7.13
N THR A 50 -8.39 -7.84 -6.03
CA THR A 50 -8.81 -9.08 -5.36
C THR A 50 -10.05 -8.92 -4.46
N ILE A 51 -11.01 -8.05 -4.80
CA ILE A 51 -12.31 -8.00 -4.10
C ILE A 51 -12.93 -9.40 -4.20
N PRO A 52 -13.02 -10.21 -3.12
CA PRO A 52 -13.39 -11.60 -3.28
C PRO A 52 -14.90 -11.69 -3.52
N ARG A 53 -15.29 -12.29 -4.65
CA ARG A 53 -16.58 -12.98 -4.79
C ARG A 53 -16.61 -14.32 -4.03
N GLN A 54 -15.55 -14.72 -3.31
CA GLN A 54 -15.49 -16.02 -2.63
C GLN A 54 -14.90 -15.93 -1.21
N SER A 55 -15.72 -16.42 -0.27
CA SER A 55 -15.47 -17.04 1.04
C SER A 55 -14.06 -16.95 1.65
N GLY A 56 -13.96 -16.32 2.83
CA GLY A 56 -12.97 -16.69 3.86
C GLY A 56 -12.08 -15.58 4.42
N ARG A 57 -11.66 -14.60 3.59
CA ARG A 57 -10.92 -13.41 4.06
C ARG A 57 -11.54 -12.17 3.44
N ARG A 58 -12.53 -11.59 4.14
CA ARG A 58 -13.11 -10.29 3.75
C ARG A 58 -12.06 -9.21 3.97
N ILE A 59 -11.24 -8.93 2.96
CA ILE A 59 -10.76 -7.56 2.78
C ILE A 59 -12.04 -6.73 2.63
N SER A 60 -12.31 -5.87 3.61
CA SER A 60 -13.53 -5.06 3.57
C SER A 60 -13.52 -4.23 2.29
N LYS A 61 -14.67 -4.05 1.65
CA LYS A 61 -14.80 -3.16 0.47
C LYS A 61 -14.20 -1.78 0.75
N GLU A 62 -14.31 -1.34 2.00
CA GLU A 62 -13.70 -0.13 2.53
C GLU A 62 -12.17 -0.14 2.46
N LEU A 63 -11.50 -1.22 2.86
CA LEU A 63 -10.04 -1.34 2.77
C LEU A 63 -9.56 -1.27 1.32
N ALA A 64 -10.26 -1.95 0.40
CA ALA A 64 -9.94 -1.87 -1.03
C ALA A 64 -10.13 -0.45 -1.60
N LEU A 65 -11.19 0.26 -1.18
CA LEU A 65 -11.44 1.65 -1.57
C LEU A 65 -10.34 2.58 -1.04
N ASN A 66 -9.97 2.43 0.24
CA ASN A 66 -8.93 3.24 0.88
C ASN A 66 -7.57 3.04 0.17
N ILE A 67 -7.19 1.80 -0.14
CA ILE A 67 -5.97 1.53 -0.91
C ILE A 67 -6.04 2.19 -2.29
N LYS A 68 -7.19 2.15 -2.97
CA LYS A 68 -7.37 2.79 -4.28
C LYS A 68 -7.16 4.31 -4.22
N VAL A 69 -7.72 4.97 -3.21
CA VAL A 69 -7.54 6.43 -3.02
C VAL A 69 -6.06 6.75 -2.79
N LEU A 70 -5.38 6.01 -1.91
CA LEU A 70 -3.96 6.22 -1.64
C LEU A 70 -3.08 5.97 -2.87
N LEU A 71 -3.43 5.02 -3.73
CA LEU A 71 -2.71 4.78 -4.99
C LEU A 71 -2.79 5.96 -5.97
N GLU A 72 -3.94 6.62 -6.06
CA GLU A 72 -4.07 7.85 -6.87
C GLU A 72 -3.30 9.01 -6.22
N GLU A 73 -3.33 9.13 -4.90
CA GLU A 73 -2.54 10.15 -4.19
C GLU A 73 -1.02 9.97 -4.40
N VAL A 74 -0.50 8.74 -4.32
CA VAL A 74 0.91 8.45 -4.67
C VAL A 74 1.24 8.89 -6.09
N LYS A 75 0.34 8.66 -7.04
CA LYS A 75 0.53 9.04 -8.45
C LYS A 75 0.63 10.55 -8.61
N GLU A 76 -0.22 11.32 -7.93
CA GLU A 76 -0.15 12.78 -7.97
C GLU A 76 1.11 13.32 -7.25
N LEU A 77 1.47 12.75 -6.11
CA LEU A 77 2.69 13.14 -5.39
C LEU A 77 3.95 12.88 -6.21
N ASN A 78 4.04 11.75 -6.92
CA ASN A 78 5.17 11.43 -7.79
C ASN A 78 5.26 12.34 -9.02
N LYS A 79 4.14 12.88 -9.53
CA LYS A 79 4.17 13.88 -10.61
C LYS A 79 4.75 15.20 -10.13
N SER A 80 4.41 15.61 -8.92
CA SER A 80 4.86 16.89 -8.33
C SER A 80 6.34 16.90 -7.96
N GLU A 81 6.93 15.75 -7.62
CA GLU A 81 8.38 15.64 -7.34
C GLU A 81 9.25 15.59 -8.60
N ASN A 82 8.65 15.33 -9.77
CA ASN A 82 9.34 15.33 -11.07
C ASN A 82 9.28 16.71 -11.77
N LYS A 83 8.84 17.76 -11.06
CA LYS A 83 8.90 19.17 -11.49
C LYS A 83 9.99 19.90 -10.74
#